data_AF-A0AB37L7E3-F1
#
_entry.id   AF-A0AB37L7E3-F1
#
_cell.length_a   1.000
_cell.length_b   1.000
_cell.length_c   1.000
_cell.angle_alpha   90.00
_cell.angle_beta   90.00
_cell.angle_gamma   90.00
#
_symmetry.space_group_name_H-M   'P 1'
#
loop_
_entity.id
_entity.type
_entity.pdbx_description
1 polymer ?
#
loop_
_entity_poly.entity_id
_entity_poly.type
_entity_poly.pdbx_seq_one_letter_code
_entity_poly.pdbx_strand_id
1 'polypeptide(L)'
;MKTINRIICSLLLASACSIGAIAQENQSYFLHTIEKGQSLYSIASMYGVSQSDIIKLNPGSDEKIFIGRTLRIPRSAANIQKETYHTIETGETLYRLTVKYNVSAKAICDANPGLSAENFRIGQVIRIPSTTEPQTMVPVETQSSTVVANNNILGPVESRCRDMHKVKRKETVFSISREYGISEAELIAANPELKGENKIKKGTFLCIPYPKAQTEQNIQSQAIPTDSELFRENRKKTERFSTIKAAVILPFLDGVSKSESSRMVEYYEGLLMAVDSLKRTGTSIDLYTYNSGPESASLNSILGKSEMKDMDIIFGPLYQQHIKPLAEFAKKQDTRLVIPFTSKDNTVFQNPTVYQINTPQSYLYSEVYDHFVRQFPNANVIFIEASQGTKDKAEFIKGLKDELRNRSIPMKSLKEDVTVESLKTVLRTDRENIFIPTSGSNLTLIKILPQLTLLVREQPESRIHLFGYPEWQTYTKDHLEAFFELDTYFYSSFYTNNLLPAAINFTKNYRRWYGKEMDERYPKFGMLGFDTGYFFLKGLARYGSSFEKNMQGLDLIPIQTGFKFQRVNNWGGFINKKVFFVHFTKNFELVKLDFD
;
A
#
# COMPACT_ATOMS: atom_id res chain seq x y z
N MET A 1 35.09 -31.02 49.11
CA MET A 1 36.36 -30.54 48.50
C MET A 1 36.27 -30.65 46.99
N LYS A 2 36.77 -29.62 46.29
CA LYS A 2 36.80 -29.38 44.83
C LYS A 2 35.62 -28.57 44.27
N THR A 3 35.73 -27.27 44.48
CA THR A 3 35.07 -26.18 43.76
C THR A 3 35.59 -26.13 42.31
N ILE A 4 34.69 -26.20 41.33
CA ILE A 4 34.98 -25.93 39.92
C ILE A 4 34.50 -24.52 39.60
N ASN A 5 35.46 -23.62 39.38
CA ASN A 5 35.24 -22.28 38.87
C ASN A 5 34.69 -22.35 37.44
N ARG A 6 33.46 -21.86 37.23
CA ARG A 6 32.95 -21.53 35.90
C ARG A 6 33.26 -20.07 35.60
N ILE A 7 34.21 -19.86 34.70
CA ILE A 7 34.52 -18.57 34.08
C ILE A 7 33.34 -18.22 33.16
N ILE A 8 32.62 -17.14 33.50
CA ILE A 8 31.60 -16.53 32.67
C ILE A 8 32.32 -15.48 31.81
N CYS A 9 32.59 -15.81 30.55
CA CYS A 9 33.03 -14.83 29.55
C CYS A 9 31.81 -14.14 28.94
N SER A 10 31.42 -13.01 29.54
CA SER A 10 30.43 -12.08 28.98
C SER A 10 31.09 -11.22 27.89
N LEU A 11 30.99 -11.63 26.62
CA LEU A 11 31.36 -10.77 25.48
C LEU A 11 30.21 -9.80 25.18
N LEU A 12 30.20 -8.67 25.89
CA LEU A 12 29.43 -7.48 25.54
C LEU A 12 30.14 -6.75 24.40
N LEU A 13 29.76 -7.05 23.15
CA LEU A 13 30.06 -6.17 22.01
C LEU A 13 28.98 -5.10 21.92
N ALA A 14 29.15 -4.03 22.70
CA ALA A 14 28.46 -2.77 22.49
C ALA A 14 29.06 -2.10 21.25
N SER A 15 28.46 -2.34 20.08
CA SER A 15 28.71 -1.49 18.91
C SER A 15 27.91 -0.21 19.09
N ALA A 16 28.52 0.77 19.76
CA ALA A 16 28.02 2.13 19.81
C ALA A 16 28.27 2.78 18.45
N CYS A 17 27.30 2.68 17.53
CA CYS A 17 27.26 3.56 16.38
C CYS A 17 26.76 4.93 16.84
N SER A 18 27.69 5.86 17.00
CA SER A 18 27.43 7.29 17.12
C SER A 18 26.52 7.73 15.98
N ILE A 19 25.32 8.21 16.32
CA ILE A 19 24.42 8.88 15.36
C ILE A 19 25.02 10.26 15.10
N GLY A 20 25.90 10.33 14.11
CA GLY A 20 26.22 11.60 13.45
C GLY A 20 25.06 11.96 12.54
N ALA A 21 24.45 13.12 12.76
CA ALA A 21 23.58 13.75 11.78
C ALA A 21 24.44 14.09 10.55
N ILE A 22 24.41 13.22 9.53
CA ILE A 22 24.98 13.51 8.22
C ILE A 22 23.86 14.02 7.34
N ALA A 23 24.01 15.27 6.89
CA ALA A 23 23.22 15.87 5.82
C ALA A 23 23.26 14.96 4.58
N GLN A 24 22.09 14.54 4.11
CA GLN A 24 21.89 13.52 3.09
C GLN A 24 22.08 14.08 1.66
N GLU A 25 23.24 14.67 1.37
CA GLU A 25 23.53 15.21 0.03
C GLU A 25 24.49 14.33 -0.81
N ASN A 26 24.98 13.20 -0.29
CA ASN A 26 25.93 12.38 -1.08
C ASN A 26 25.94 10.86 -0.78
N GLN A 27 24.77 10.26 -0.52
CA GLN A 27 24.67 8.79 -0.42
C GLN A 27 24.15 8.19 -1.73
N SER A 28 24.85 7.16 -2.23
CA SER A 28 24.46 6.34 -3.40
C SER A 28 23.20 5.50 -3.15
N TYR A 29 22.55 5.64 -2.00
CA TYR A 29 21.41 4.86 -1.56
C TYR A 29 20.48 5.68 -0.63
N PHE A 30 19.28 5.16 -0.40
CA PHE A 30 18.36 5.61 0.67
C PHE A 30 17.90 4.39 1.48
N LEU A 31 17.19 4.62 2.60
CA LEU A 31 16.76 3.54 3.50
C LEU A 31 15.29 3.19 3.28
N HIS A 32 15.01 1.90 3.10
CA HIS A 32 13.64 1.37 3.04
C HIS A 32 13.39 0.47 4.25
N THR A 33 12.36 0.77 5.02
CA THR A 33 11.92 -0.11 6.13
C THR A 33 11.04 -1.22 5.56
N ILE A 34 11.44 -2.49 5.76
CA ILE A 34 10.71 -3.64 5.23
C ILE A 34 9.36 -3.77 5.91
N GLU A 35 8.29 -3.75 5.12
CA GLU A 35 6.93 -3.97 5.58
C GLU A 35 6.48 -5.42 5.38
N LYS A 36 5.37 -5.76 6.04
CA LYS A 36 4.76 -7.08 6.00
C LYS A 36 4.37 -7.49 4.57
N GLY A 37 4.73 -8.72 4.17
CA GLY A 37 4.47 -9.27 2.84
C GLY A 37 5.44 -8.86 1.73
N GLN A 38 6.33 -7.89 2.01
CA GLN A 38 7.36 -7.49 1.07
C GLN A 38 8.45 -8.57 0.95
N SER A 39 8.87 -8.81 -0.30
CA SER A 39 10.06 -9.57 -0.68
C SER A 39 11.09 -8.63 -1.32
N LEU A 40 12.36 -9.08 -1.43
CA LEU A 40 13.37 -8.36 -2.21
C LEU A 40 12.88 -8.05 -3.63
N TYR A 41 12.20 -9.00 -4.26
CA TYR A 41 11.58 -8.82 -5.57
C TYR A 41 10.57 -7.67 -5.57
N SER A 42 9.62 -7.66 -4.64
CA SER A 42 8.62 -6.58 -4.57
C SER A 42 9.27 -5.22 -4.31
N ILE A 43 10.26 -5.14 -3.43
CA ILE A 43 10.96 -3.89 -3.08
C ILE A 43 11.77 -3.39 -4.29
N ALA A 44 12.48 -4.28 -4.97
CA ALA A 44 13.18 -3.97 -6.22
C ALA A 44 12.22 -3.40 -7.28
N SER A 45 11.04 -4.03 -7.43
CA SER A 45 10.00 -3.55 -8.33
C SER A 45 9.39 -2.20 -7.92
N MET A 46 9.25 -1.90 -6.62
CA MET A 46 8.76 -0.58 -6.17
C MET A 46 9.66 0.57 -6.61
N TYR A 47 10.97 0.34 -6.60
CA TYR A 47 11.99 1.36 -6.84
C TYR A 47 12.62 1.32 -8.23
N GLY A 48 12.24 0.34 -9.06
CA GLY A 48 12.79 0.17 -10.41
C GLY A 48 14.28 -0.19 -10.40
N VAL A 49 14.74 -0.93 -9.39
CA VAL A 49 16.13 -1.39 -9.25
C VAL A 49 16.20 -2.91 -9.39
N SER A 50 17.40 -3.47 -9.56
CA SER A 50 17.57 -4.92 -9.59
C SER A 50 17.70 -5.50 -8.17
N GLN A 51 17.26 -6.75 -7.97
CA GLN A 51 17.48 -7.45 -6.69
C GLN A 51 18.98 -7.58 -6.38
N SER A 52 19.80 -7.84 -7.40
CA SER A 52 21.25 -7.99 -7.22
C SER A 52 21.90 -6.70 -6.73
N ASP A 53 21.44 -5.53 -7.17
CA ASP A 53 21.98 -4.26 -6.67
C ASP A 53 21.54 -3.98 -5.23
N ILE A 54 20.34 -4.39 -4.82
CA ILE A 54 19.95 -4.36 -3.40
C ILE A 54 20.84 -5.31 -2.59
N ILE A 55 21.07 -6.54 -3.06
CA ILE A 55 21.88 -7.54 -2.36
C ILE A 55 23.33 -7.05 -2.17
N LYS A 56 23.93 -6.40 -3.18
CA LYS A 56 25.28 -5.82 -3.08
C LYS A 56 25.42 -4.83 -1.91
N LEU A 57 24.39 -4.03 -1.65
CA LEU A 57 24.38 -3.06 -0.54
C LEU A 57 23.92 -3.67 0.79
N ASN A 58 23.33 -4.86 0.75
CA ASN A 58 22.79 -5.58 1.91
C ASN A 58 23.16 -7.08 1.84
N PRO A 59 24.44 -7.45 2.07
CA PRO A 59 24.86 -8.85 2.04
C PRO A 59 24.01 -9.74 2.97
N GLY A 60 23.59 -10.91 2.48
CA GLY A 60 22.73 -11.87 3.18
C GLY A 60 21.22 -11.64 3.02
N SER A 61 20.80 -10.56 2.36
CA SER A 61 19.37 -10.27 2.13
C SER A 61 18.69 -11.22 1.14
N ASP A 62 19.46 -11.88 0.28
CA ASP A 62 19.03 -12.94 -0.64
C ASP A 62 18.58 -14.21 0.09
N GLU A 63 19.16 -14.48 1.26
CA GLU A 63 18.74 -15.58 2.10
C GLU A 63 17.47 -15.25 2.88
N LYS A 64 17.47 -14.07 3.54
CA LYS A 64 16.39 -13.63 4.42
C LYS A 64 16.36 -12.11 4.63
N ILE A 65 15.15 -11.56 4.63
CA ILE A 65 14.86 -10.20 5.09
C ILE A 65 13.89 -10.24 6.28
N PHE A 66 13.92 -9.19 7.12
CA PHE A 66 13.12 -9.14 8.35
C PHE A 66 12.25 -7.89 8.37
N ILE A 67 10.96 -8.07 8.64
CA ILE A 67 9.99 -6.99 8.82
C ILE A 67 10.52 -5.99 9.87
N GLY A 68 10.38 -4.70 9.60
CA GLY A 68 10.83 -3.60 10.46
C GLY A 68 12.33 -3.29 10.37
N ARG A 69 13.14 -4.10 9.70
CA ARG A 69 14.54 -3.76 9.42
C ARG A 69 14.66 -2.88 8.18
N THR A 70 15.71 -2.07 8.12
CA THR A 70 16.01 -1.19 6.99
C THR A 70 16.91 -1.87 5.96
N LEU A 71 16.60 -1.71 4.67
CA LEU A 71 17.45 -2.04 3.54
C LEU A 71 18.01 -0.78 2.90
N ARG A 72 19.28 -0.83 2.50
CA ARG A 72 19.90 0.19 1.65
C ARG A 72 19.47 -0.03 0.20
N ILE A 73 18.70 0.90 -0.36
CA ILE A 73 18.22 0.81 -1.74
C ILE A 73 19.06 1.75 -2.62
N PRO A 74 19.69 1.24 -3.69
CA PRO A 74 20.54 2.05 -4.54
C PRO A 74 19.75 3.14 -5.26
N ARG A 75 20.36 4.32 -5.41
CA ARG A 75 19.87 5.39 -6.29
C ARG A 75 20.39 5.13 -7.71
N SER A 76 19.54 4.69 -8.62
CA SER A 76 19.89 4.50 -10.04
C SER A 76 19.92 5.84 -10.80
N ALA A 77 20.79 5.99 -11.79
CA ALA A 77 20.85 7.17 -12.67
C ALA A 77 19.51 7.48 -13.38
N ALA A 78 18.71 6.45 -13.65
CA ALA A 78 17.35 6.60 -14.19
C ALA A 78 16.36 7.22 -13.19
N ASN A 79 16.58 7.06 -11.89
CA ASN A 79 15.77 7.69 -10.83
C ASN A 79 16.20 9.15 -10.60
N ILE A 80 17.49 9.46 -10.73
CA ILE A 80 18.05 10.79 -10.46
C ILE A 80 17.50 11.88 -11.40
N GLN A 81 17.09 11.54 -12.63
CA GLN A 81 16.66 12.54 -13.62
C GLN A 81 15.18 12.97 -13.51
N LYS A 82 14.33 12.27 -12.74
CA LYS A 82 12.87 12.54 -12.72
C LYS A 82 12.28 12.72 -11.33
N GLU A 83 12.68 11.88 -10.35
CA GLU A 83 12.09 11.86 -9.01
C GLU A 83 13.13 11.33 -7.99
N THR A 84 13.31 12.02 -6.86
CA THR A 84 14.15 11.56 -5.75
C THR A 84 13.33 10.78 -4.72
N TYR A 85 13.86 9.69 -4.18
CA TYR A 85 13.25 9.01 -3.03
C TYR A 85 13.81 9.55 -1.71
N HIS A 86 12.92 9.92 -0.81
CA HIS A 86 13.24 10.44 0.53
C HIS A 86 12.63 9.56 1.62
N THR A 87 13.43 9.23 2.64
CA THR A 87 12.98 8.49 3.83
C THR A 87 12.72 9.50 4.93
N ILE A 88 11.48 9.59 5.42
CA ILE A 88 11.10 10.58 6.43
C ILE A 88 11.92 10.38 7.70
N GLU A 89 12.59 11.43 8.14
CA GLU A 89 13.43 11.48 9.33
C GLU A 89 12.69 12.09 10.52
N THR A 90 13.26 11.89 11.71
CA THR A 90 12.70 12.42 12.96
C THR A 90 12.56 13.94 12.91
N GLY A 91 11.35 14.44 13.11
CA GLY A 91 11.05 15.88 13.17
C GLY A 91 10.90 16.56 11.82
N GLU A 92 10.92 15.82 10.71
CA GLU A 92 10.51 16.36 9.40
C GLU A 92 8.98 16.53 9.33
N THR A 93 8.55 17.59 8.64
CA THR A 93 7.15 17.88 8.29
C THR A 93 7.05 18.06 6.79
N LEU A 94 5.86 17.93 6.21
CA LEU A 94 5.64 18.15 4.79
C LEU A 94 6.10 19.56 4.38
N TYR A 95 5.84 20.58 5.19
CA TYR A 95 6.34 21.94 4.99
C TYR A 95 7.88 21.99 4.92
N ARG A 96 8.59 21.36 5.88
CA ARG A 96 10.05 21.34 5.88
C ARG A 96 10.61 20.66 4.62
N LEU A 97 9.94 19.62 4.13
CA LEU A 97 10.32 18.96 2.89
C LEU A 97 10.10 19.86 1.66
N THR A 98 9.04 20.66 1.62
CA THR A 98 8.85 21.64 0.53
C THR A 98 9.98 22.66 0.46
N VAL A 99 10.46 23.12 1.62
CA VAL A 99 11.58 24.07 1.71
C VAL A 99 12.89 23.39 1.34
N LYS A 100 13.14 22.18 1.87
CA LYS A 100 14.36 21.39 1.63
C LYS A 100 14.57 21.07 0.15
N TYR A 101 13.51 20.69 -0.55
CA TYR A 101 13.59 20.23 -1.93
C TYR A 101 13.14 21.27 -2.96
N ASN A 102 12.70 22.45 -2.51
CA ASN A 102 12.16 23.51 -3.36
C ASN A 102 11.03 23.02 -4.29
N VAL A 103 10.09 22.25 -3.74
CA VAL A 103 8.90 21.72 -4.44
C VAL A 103 7.63 22.06 -3.67
N SER A 104 6.50 22.21 -4.35
CA SER A 104 5.23 22.50 -3.67
C SER A 104 4.69 21.28 -2.91
N ALA A 105 3.92 21.52 -1.84
CA ALA A 105 3.21 20.45 -1.13
C ALA A 105 2.28 19.68 -2.07
N LYS A 106 1.65 20.38 -3.02
CA LYS A 106 0.84 19.78 -4.09
C LYS A 106 1.64 18.77 -4.91
N ALA A 107 2.83 19.15 -5.38
CA ALA A 107 3.67 18.27 -6.19
C ALA A 107 4.10 17.02 -5.42
N ILE A 108 4.44 17.15 -4.13
CA ILE A 108 4.74 16.00 -3.26
C ILE A 108 3.49 15.11 -3.11
N CYS A 109 2.32 15.69 -2.83
CA CYS A 109 1.07 14.93 -2.68
C CYS A 109 0.66 14.22 -3.98
N ASP A 110 0.79 14.89 -5.13
CA ASP A 110 0.46 14.31 -6.44
C ASP A 110 1.42 13.17 -6.83
N ALA A 111 2.70 13.26 -6.43
CA ALA A 111 3.67 12.18 -6.60
C ALA A 111 3.45 11.00 -5.63
N ASN A 112 2.72 11.24 -4.54
CA ASN A 112 2.43 10.25 -3.48
C ASN A 112 0.93 10.18 -3.17
N PRO A 113 0.09 9.70 -4.11
CA PRO A 113 -1.37 9.65 -3.94
C PRO A 113 -1.84 8.77 -2.76
N GLY A 114 -0.98 7.90 -2.24
CA GLY A 114 -1.23 7.11 -1.03
C GLY A 114 -0.87 7.80 0.29
N LEU A 115 -0.23 8.96 0.24
CA LEU A 115 0.23 9.69 1.42
C LEU A 115 -0.87 10.58 2.00
N SER A 116 -0.88 10.69 3.31
CA SER A 116 -1.89 11.38 4.12
C SER A 116 -1.28 11.80 5.46
N ALA A 117 -2.00 12.63 6.22
CA ALA A 117 -1.55 13.03 7.55
C ALA A 117 -1.42 11.82 8.50
N GLU A 118 -2.25 10.80 8.30
CA GLU A 118 -2.28 9.62 9.17
C GLU A 118 -1.08 8.69 8.97
N ASN A 119 -0.48 8.66 7.78
CA ASN A 119 0.65 7.80 7.43
C ASN A 119 1.95 8.53 7.08
N PHE A 120 1.99 9.86 7.16
CA PHE A 120 3.23 10.63 7.13
C PHE A 120 4.01 10.41 8.43
N ARG A 121 4.90 9.41 8.45
CA ARG A 121 5.60 8.94 9.65
C ARG A 121 7.06 8.65 9.38
N ILE A 122 7.88 8.75 10.41
CA ILE A 122 9.32 8.42 10.38
C ILE A 122 9.53 7.03 9.78
N GLY A 123 10.52 6.90 8.88
CA GLY A 123 10.90 5.65 8.22
C GLY A 123 10.07 5.32 6.97
N GLN A 124 9.00 6.06 6.68
CA GLN A 124 8.25 5.94 5.43
C GLN A 124 9.03 6.58 4.28
N VAL A 125 8.97 5.94 3.11
CA VAL A 125 9.61 6.45 1.90
C VAL A 125 8.56 7.18 1.06
N ILE A 126 8.92 8.34 0.54
CA ILE A 126 8.10 9.16 -0.36
C ILE A 126 8.89 9.56 -1.60
N ARG A 127 8.18 9.87 -2.67
CA ARG A 127 8.71 10.47 -3.88
C ARG A 127 8.76 11.99 -3.76
N ILE A 128 9.87 12.57 -4.15
CA ILE A 128 10.06 14.01 -4.29
C ILE A 128 10.27 14.28 -5.79
N PRO A 129 9.33 14.94 -6.48
CA PRO A 129 9.48 15.21 -7.91
C PRO A 129 10.65 16.17 -8.17
N SER A 130 11.36 16.01 -9.28
CA SER A 130 12.36 16.98 -9.71
C SER A 130 11.66 18.22 -10.31
N THR A 131 12.13 19.42 -9.97
CA THR A 131 11.57 20.70 -10.45
C THR A 131 11.71 20.85 -11.97
N THR A 132 10.58 20.88 -12.70
CA THR A 132 10.49 21.41 -14.07
C THR A 132 9.37 22.42 -14.26
N GLU A 133 8.71 22.91 -13.20
CA GLU A 133 7.73 23.99 -13.31
C GLU A 133 7.99 25.12 -12.29
N PRO A 134 7.89 26.39 -12.73
CA PRO A 134 8.14 27.55 -11.89
C PRO A 134 7.09 27.67 -10.77
N GLN A 135 7.57 28.14 -9.62
CA GLN A 135 6.79 28.39 -8.41
C GLN A 135 5.54 29.21 -8.70
N THR A 136 4.36 28.58 -8.64
CA THR A 136 3.14 29.27 -8.22
C THR A 136 3.06 29.14 -6.70
N MET A 137 3.79 30.02 -6.01
CA MET A 137 3.36 30.42 -4.67
C MET A 137 1.93 30.93 -4.85
N VAL A 138 0.97 30.32 -4.16
CA VAL A 138 -0.40 30.81 -4.09
C VAL A 138 -0.38 32.31 -3.79
N PRO A 139 -0.77 33.19 -4.72
CA PRO A 139 -0.92 34.60 -4.41
C PRO A 139 -2.10 34.71 -3.46
N VAL A 140 -1.88 35.29 -2.29
CA VAL A 140 -2.95 35.75 -1.42
C VAL A 140 -3.63 36.91 -2.16
N GLU A 141 -4.75 36.62 -2.85
CA GLU A 141 -5.60 37.64 -3.44
C GLU A 141 -6.12 38.55 -2.33
N THR A 142 -5.63 39.78 -2.32
CA THR A 142 -6.14 40.85 -1.45
C THR A 142 -7.28 41.53 -2.21
N GLN A 143 -8.51 41.25 -1.80
CA GLN A 143 -9.68 41.97 -2.31
C GLN A 143 -9.66 43.42 -1.80
N SER A 144 -9.29 44.34 -2.68
CA SER A 144 -9.42 45.78 -2.48
C SER A 144 -10.90 46.17 -2.36
N SER A 145 -11.33 46.49 -1.15
CA SER A 145 -12.57 47.24 -0.91
C SER A 145 -12.21 48.72 -0.83
N THR A 146 -12.66 49.48 -1.83
CA THR A 146 -12.61 50.93 -1.89
C THR A 146 -13.47 51.55 -0.78
N VAL A 147 -12.86 52.31 0.11
CA VAL A 147 -13.59 53.25 0.99
C VAL A 147 -13.13 54.67 0.69
N VAL A 148 -14.13 55.48 0.37
CA VAL A 148 -14.08 56.87 -0.04
C VAL A 148 -13.42 57.74 1.04
N ALA A 149 -12.38 58.50 0.67
CA ALA A 149 -11.81 59.53 1.52
C ALA A 149 -12.52 60.87 1.26
N ASN A 150 -13.05 61.47 2.32
CA ASN A 150 -13.44 62.88 2.35
C ASN A 150 -12.67 63.60 3.47
N ASN A 151 -12.02 64.69 3.05
CA ASN A 151 -11.78 65.97 3.73
C ASN A 151 -10.83 66.09 4.93
N ASN A 152 -9.71 66.78 4.65
CA ASN A 152 -9.13 67.97 5.32
C ASN A 152 -9.44 68.22 6.81
N ILE A 153 -8.37 68.49 7.60
CA ILE A 153 -8.13 69.77 8.31
C ILE A 153 -6.71 69.78 8.93
N LEU A 154 -6.07 70.96 8.88
CA LEU A 154 -4.78 71.30 9.49
C LEU A 154 -4.80 71.19 11.03
N GLY A 155 -3.71 70.67 11.60
CA GLY A 155 -3.36 70.68 13.03
C GLY A 155 -1.83 70.82 13.22
N PRO A 156 -1.36 71.18 14.43
CA PRO A 156 -0.16 72.00 14.66
C PRO A 156 1.18 71.27 14.51
N VAL A 157 2.25 72.05 14.29
CA VAL A 157 3.64 71.60 14.19
C VAL A 157 4.05 70.86 15.47
N GLU A 158 4.07 69.52 15.43
CA GLU A 158 4.64 68.69 16.48
C GLU A 158 6.18 68.68 16.41
N SER A 159 6.81 68.85 17.56
CA SER A 159 8.26 68.70 17.74
C SER A 159 8.72 67.33 17.25
N ARG A 160 9.76 67.29 16.41
CA ARG A 160 10.29 66.06 15.77
C ARG A 160 10.94 65.06 16.75
N CYS A 161 11.16 65.46 18.01
CA CYS A 161 11.83 64.68 19.03
C CYS A 161 10.86 64.31 20.15
N ARG A 162 10.82 63.02 20.52
CA ARG A 162 10.07 62.48 21.67
C ARG A 162 10.75 62.87 22.98
N ASP A 163 12.07 62.73 23.05
CA ASP A 163 12.88 63.00 24.23
C ASP A 163 14.25 63.58 23.83
N MET A 164 14.92 64.26 24.76
CA MET A 164 16.31 64.69 24.62
C MET A 164 17.19 63.90 25.61
N HIS A 165 18.04 63.01 25.09
CA HIS A 165 18.93 62.19 25.90
C HIS A 165 20.30 62.84 26.06
N LYS A 166 20.74 63.09 27.31
CA LYS A 166 22.08 63.59 27.61
C LYS A 166 23.08 62.45 27.74
N VAL A 167 24.01 62.36 26.80
CA VAL A 167 25.03 61.30 26.72
C VAL A 167 25.90 61.25 27.99
N LYS A 168 25.91 60.08 28.65
CA LYS A 168 26.76 59.74 29.80
C LYS A 168 28.10 59.14 29.35
N ARG A 169 29.00 58.92 30.32
CA ARG A 169 30.36 58.40 30.03
C ARG A 169 30.25 56.93 29.56
N LYS A 170 30.87 56.62 28.40
CA LYS A 170 30.93 55.29 27.74
C LYS A 170 29.66 54.82 27.01
N GLU A 171 28.66 55.67 26.80
CA GLU A 171 27.53 55.34 25.94
C GLU A 171 27.89 55.46 24.44
N THR A 172 27.26 54.62 23.61
CA THR A 172 27.43 54.55 22.15
C THR A 172 26.08 54.67 21.44
N VAL A 173 26.09 54.89 20.12
CA VAL A 173 24.86 54.96 19.30
C VAL A 173 24.03 53.70 19.51
N PHE A 174 24.68 52.53 19.52
CA PHE A 174 24.07 51.23 19.79
C PHE A 174 23.45 51.12 21.20
N SER A 175 24.14 51.58 22.25
CA SER A 175 23.59 51.45 23.61
C SER A 175 22.38 52.37 23.82
N ILE A 176 22.42 53.58 23.26
CA ILE A 176 21.34 54.55 23.35
C ILE A 176 20.16 54.12 22.47
N SER A 177 20.39 53.68 21.23
CA SER A 177 19.30 53.23 20.35
C SER A 177 18.53 52.05 20.96
N ARG A 178 19.23 51.15 21.66
CA ARG A 178 18.63 50.00 22.35
C ARG A 178 17.88 50.38 23.63
N GLU A 179 18.35 51.38 24.37
CA GLU A 179 17.63 51.91 25.54
C GLU A 179 16.27 52.49 25.14
N TYR A 180 16.21 53.19 24.00
CA TYR A 180 14.99 53.85 23.52
C TYR A 180 14.17 53.04 22.50
N GLY A 181 14.57 51.79 22.22
CA GLY A 181 13.84 50.89 21.33
C GLY A 181 13.76 51.35 19.86
N ILE A 182 14.77 52.08 19.39
CA ILE A 182 14.88 52.58 18.00
C ILE A 182 16.12 52.00 17.31
N SER A 183 16.17 52.03 15.98
CA SER A 183 17.36 51.60 15.25
C SER A 183 18.48 52.66 15.33
N GLU A 184 19.73 52.22 15.22
CA GLU A 184 20.88 53.13 15.12
C GLU A 184 20.74 54.09 13.93
N ALA A 185 20.19 53.60 12.80
CA ALA A 185 19.94 54.41 11.62
C ALA A 185 18.90 55.52 11.87
N GLU A 186 17.84 55.24 12.63
CA GLU A 186 16.84 56.25 13.01
C GLU A 186 17.42 57.28 13.98
N LEU A 187 18.22 56.83 14.95
CA LEU A 187 18.90 57.73 15.88
C LEU A 187 19.91 58.65 15.15
N ILE A 188 20.67 58.11 14.19
CA ILE A 188 21.60 58.90 13.36
C ILE A 188 20.85 59.81 12.37
N ALA A 189 19.69 59.40 11.85
CA ALA A 189 18.89 60.23 10.97
C ALA A 189 18.24 61.43 11.70
N ALA A 190 17.93 61.26 12.99
CA ALA A 190 17.42 62.33 13.84
C ALA A 190 18.51 63.28 14.35
N ASN A 191 19.78 62.84 14.34
CA ASN A 191 20.95 63.60 14.80
C ASN A 191 22.04 63.58 13.70
N PRO A 192 21.86 64.31 12.57
CA PRO A 192 22.76 64.27 11.43
C PRO A 192 24.22 64.60 11.74
N GLU A 193 24.48 65.33 12.83
CA GLU A 193 25.81 65.63 13.37
C GLU A 193 26.61 64.37 13.76
N LEU A 194 25.96 63.21 13.89
CA LEU A 194 26.59 61.91 14.14
C LEU A 194 27.16 61.24 12.86
N LYS A 195 26.93 61.80 11.66
CA LYS A 195 27.34 61.19 10.36
C LYS A 195 28.80 61.43 9.95
N GLY A 196 29.64 62.03 10.80
CA GLY A 196 31.09 62.21 10.57
C GLY A 196 31.95 61.47 11.61
N GLU A 197 33.27 61.47 11.44
CA GLU A 197 34.24 60.72 12.29
C GLU A 197 34.26 61.08 13.80
N ASN A 198 33.39 61.97 14.27
CA ASN A 198 33.24 62.29 15.69
C ASN A 198 32.22 61.37 16.37
N LYS A 199 32.75 60.32 17.01
CA LYS A 199 32.02 59.49 17.97
C LYS A 199 31.38 60.35 19.07
N ILE A 200 30.15 59.97 19.45
CA ILE A 200 29.32 60.53 20.53
C ILE A 200 30.16 61.14 21.67
N LYS A 201 29.94 62.43 21.97
CA LYS A 201 30.65 63.18 23.02
C LYS A 201 29.83 63.21 24.31
N LYS A 202 30.48 62.92 25.44
CA LYS A 202 29.88 63.00 26.78
C LYS A 202 29.31 64.40 27.04
N GLY A 203 28.07 64.47 27.49
CA GLY A 203 27.40 65.71 27.89
C GLY A 203 26.57 66.38 26.78
N THR A 204 26.65 65.90 25.54
CA THR A 204 25.81 66.37 24.42
C THR A 204 24.39 65.80 24.55
N PHE A 205 23.39 66.57 24.13
CA PHE A 205 22.01 66.13 24.06
C PHE A 205 21.68 65.60 22.66
N LEU A 206 21.11 64.40 22.57
CA LEU A 206 20.64 63.77 21.34
C LEU A 206 19.11 63.79 21.29
N CYS A 207 18.56 64.16 20.15
CA CYS A 207 17.15 64.04 19.82
C CYS A 207 16.79 62.56 19.65
N ILE A 208 15.95 62.03 20.53
CA ILE A 208 15.35 60.71 20.36
C ILE A 208 14.06 60.90 19.54
N PRO A 209 14.01 60.45 18.27
CA PRO A 209 12.81 60.62 17.46
C PRO A 209 11.67 59.78 18.04
N TYR A 210 10.42 60.16 17.73
CA TYR A 210 9.33 59.22 17.89
C TYR A 210 9.69 57.96 17.09
N PRO A 211 9.59 56.74 17.68
CA PRO A 211 9.57 55.53 16.90
C PRO A 211 8.54 55.79 15.82
N LYS A 212 8.94 55.72 14.54
CA LYS A 212 7.92 55.64 13.49
C LYS A 212 7.02 54.52 13.97
N ALA A 213 5.72 54.80 14.05
CA ALA A 213 4.78 53.71 14.15
C ALA A 213 5.20 52.77 13.02
N GLN A 214 5.83 51.65 13.40
CA GLN A 214 5.61 50.46 12.64
C GLN A 214 4.09 50.46 12.63
N THR A 215 3.51 50.81 11.48
CA THR A 215 2.46 49.96 10.98
C THR A 215 3.00 48.57 11.29
N GLU A 216 2.50 48.00 12.38
CA GLU A 216 2.25 46.59 12.44
C GLU A 216 1.50 46.33 11.13
N GLN A 217 2.27 46.16 10.05
CA GLN A 217 2.04 45.02 9.21
C GLN A 217 1.95 43.94 10.25
N ASN A 218 0.70 43.56 10.51
CA ASN A 218 0.34 42.37 11.18
C ASN A 218 1.05 41.28 10.36
N ILE A 219 2.34 41.07 10.62
CA ILE A 219 2.95 39.78 10.49
C ILE A 219 2.25 39.04 11.63
N GLN A 220 0.99 38.65 11.37
CA GLN A 220 0.54 37.35 11.81
C GLN A 220 1.75 36.49 11.55
N SER A 221 2.43 36.05 12.61
CA SER A 221 3.40 34.99 12.48
C SER A 221 2.63 33.92 11.73
N GLN A 222 2.87 33.79 10.42
CA GLN A 222 2.17 32.81 9.61
C GLN A 222 2.62 31.50 10.23
N ALA A 223 1.73 30.91 11.04
CA ALA A 223 2.02 29.68 11.72
C ALA A 223 2.45 28.70 10.64
N ILE A 224 3.60 28.04 10.83
CA ILE A 224 4.06 27.02 9.89
C ILE A 224 2.91 26.02 9.74
N PRO A 225 2.38 25.82 8.52
CA PRO A 225 1.20 25.00 8.33
C PRO A 225 1.50 23.57 8.79
N THR A 226 0.52 22.99 9.48
CA THR A 226 0.61 21.60 9.94
C THR A 226 0.47 20.64 8.76
N ASP A 227 0.97 19.41 8.91
CA ASP A 227 0.80 18.39 7.88
C ASP A 227 -0.68 18.13 7.57
N SER A 228 -1.54 18.16 8.60
CA SER A 228 -2.99 17.98 8.44
C SER A 228 -3.62 19.06 7.57
N GLU A 229 -3.20 20.32 7.72
CA GLU A 229 -3.66 21.43 6.89
C GLU A 229 -3.19 21.26 5.45
N LEU A 230 -1.90 21.00 5.24
CA LEU A 230 -1.33 20.82 3.90
C LEU A 230 -1.96 19.64 3.16
N PHE A 231 -2.15 18.49 3.81
CA PHE A 231 -2.81 17.35 3.16
C PHE A 231 -4.29 17.61 2.85
N ARG A 232 -4.99 18.38 3.70
CA ARG A 232 -6.39 18.75 3.46
C ARG A 232 -6.53 19.69 2.28
N GLU A 233 -5.67 20.71 2.18
CA GLU A 233 -5.67 21.70 1.09
C GLU A 233 -5.32 21.07 -0.26
N ASN A 234 -4.41 20.09 -0.26
CA ASN A 234 -3.95 19.41 -1.47
C ASN A 234 -4.79 18.17 -1.84
N ARG A 235 -5.89 17.91 -1.13
CA ARG A 235 -6.77 16.78 -1.43
C ARG A 235 -7.61 17.06 -2.69
N LYS A 236 -7.60 16.12 -3.66
CA LYS A 236 -8.55 16.15 -4.80
C LYS A 236 -10.00 16.24 -4.29
N LYS A 237 -10.79 17.16 -4.85
CA LYS A 237 -12.22 17.29 -4.54
C LYS A 237 -12.95 16.01 -4.94
N THR A 238 -13.98 15.66 -4.19
CA THR A 238 -14.80 14.48 -4.50
C THR A 238 -15.80 14.81 -5.60
N GLU A 239 -15.57 14.22 -6.77
CA GLU A 239 -16.48 14.16 -7.89
C GLU A 239 -17.43 12.97 -7.74
N ARG A 240 -18.73 13.21 -7.95
CA ARG A 240 -19.77 12.18 -8.03
C ARG A 240 -20.02 11.84 -9.49
N PHE A 241 -20.21 10.57 -9.80
CA PHE A 241 -20.53 10.12 -11.15
C PHE A 241 -22.04 10.01 -11.31
N SER A 242 -22.61 10.76 -12.26
CA SER A 242 -24.02 10.58 -12.67
C SER A 242 -24.19 9.33 -13.53
N THR A 243 -23.20 9.05 -14.37
CA THR A 243 -23.07 7.84 -15.19
C THR A 243 -21.63 7.39 -15.11
N ILE A 244 -21.41 6.11 -14.81
CA ILE A 244 -20.07 5.51 -14.76
C ILE A 244 -19.68 5.06 -16.17
N LYS A 245 -18.57 5.56 -16.71
CA LYS A 245 -18.01 5.12 -17.99
C LYS A 245 -16.99 4.02 -17.74
N ALA A 246 -17.29 2.81 -18.19
CA ALA A 246 -16.47 1.64 -17.98
C ALA A 246 -16.06 0.99 -19.31
N ALA A 247 -14.80 0.56 -19.41
CA ALA A 247 -14.33 -0.25 -20.53
C ALA A 247 -13.98 -1.68 -20.10
N VAL A 248 -14.23 -2.66 -20.96
CA VAL A 248 -13.76 -4.05 -20.82
C VAL A 248 -12.89 -4.39 -22.01
N ILE A 249 -11.63 -4.74 -21.77
CA ILE A 249 -10.64 -5.03 -22.81
C ILE A 249 -10.11 -6.45 -22.61
N LEU A 250 -10.64 -7.40 -23.39
CA LEU A 250 -10.32 -8.83 -23.27
C LEU A 250 -10.20 -9.52 -24.64
N PRO A 251 -9.50 -10.65 -24.73
CA PRO A 251 -9.35 -11.41 -25.97
C PRO A 251 -10.60 -12.26 -26.24
N PHE A 252 -11.60 -11.67 -26.89
CA PHE A 252 -12.88 -12.31 -27.19
C PHE A 252 -12.90 -13.08 -28.52
N LEU A 253 -12.21 -12.56 -29.53
CA LEU A 253 -12.36 -13.00 -30.93
C LEU A 253 -11.04 -13.57 -31.51
N ASP A 254 -10.86 -13.44 -32.82
CA ASP A 254 -9.86 -14.13 -33.63
C ASP A 254 -8.42 -14.05 -33.11
N GLY A 255 -7.65 -15.12 -33.37
CA GLY A 255 -6.27 -15.29 -32.93
C GLY A 255 -6.12 -15.92 -31.53
N VAL A 256 -7.24 -16.23 -30.87
CA VAL A 256 -7.30 -16.73 -29.49
C VAL A 256 -7.87 -18.14 -29.47
N SER A 257 -7.39 -19.01 -28.58
CA SER A 257 -7.93 -20.37 -28.47
C SER A 257 -9.41 -20.35 -28.02
N LYS A 258 -10.24 -21.26 -28.53
CA LYS A 258 -11.66 -21.36 -28.16
C LYS A 258 -11.88 -21.48 -26.64
N SER A 259 -11.03 -22.26 -25.97
CA SER A 259 -11.06 -22.43 -24.51
C SER A 259 -10.78 -21.10 -23.78
N GLU A 260 -9.89 -20.26 -24.31
CA GLU A 260 -9.58 -18.96 -23.73
C GLU A 260 -10.65 -17.91 -23.99
N SER A 261 -11.08 -17.78 -25.25
CA SER A 261 -12.19 -16.91 -25.62
C SER A 261 -13.45 -17.23 -24.79
N SER A 262 -13.78 -18.52 -24.63
CA SER A 262 -14.91 -18.95 -23.79
C SER A 262 -14.80 -18.44 -22.35
N ARG A 263 -13.62 -18.56 -21.71
CA ARG A 263 -13.40 -18.04 -20.34
C ARG A 263 -13.57 -16.51 -20.27
N MET A 264 -13.11 -15.79 -21.27
CA MET A 264 -13.24 -14.32 -21.31
C MET A 264 -14.69 -13.88 -21.51
N VAL A 265 -15.43 -14.60 -22.36
CA VAL A 265 -16.86 -14.41 -22.54
C VAL A 265 -17.60 -14.67 -21.23
N GLU A 266 -17.32 -15.76 -20.51
CA GLU A 266 -17.96 -16.03 -19.22
C GLU A 266 -17.68 -14.94 -18.18
N TYR A 267 -16.43 -14.45 -18.10
CA TYR A 267 -16.11 -13.31 -17.22
C TYR A 267 -16.93 -12.07 -17.59
N TYR A 268 -17.04 -11.77 -18.87
CA TYR A 268 -17.82 -10.64 -19.34
C TYR A 268 -19.33 -10.80 -19.06
N GLU A 269 -19.87 -12.00 -19.25
CA GLU A 269 -21.26 -12.36 -18.90
C GLU A 269 -21.53 -12.14 -17.40
N GLY A 270 -20.60 -12.57 -16.54
CA GLY A 270 -20.63 -12.26 -15.11
C GLY A 270 -20.67 -10.76 -14.81
N LEU A 271 -19.80 -9.99 -15.46
CA LEU A 271 -19.73 -8.54 -15.30
C LEU A 271 -21.02 -7.85 -15.75
N LEU A 272 -21.64 -8.30 -16.85
CA LEU A 272 -22.93 -7.80 -17.32
C LEU A 272 -24.06 -8.05 -16.30
N MET A 273 -24.05 -9.20 -15.63
CA MET A 273 -25.01 -9.47 -14.55
C MET A 273 -24.81 -8.53 -13.35
N ALA A 274 -23.58 -8.10 -13.06
CA ALA A 274 -23.31 -7.08 -12.05
C ALA A 274 -23.83 -5.71 -12.48
N VAL A 275 -23.63 -5.34 -13.75
CA VAL A 275 -24.18 -4.11 -14.34
C VAL A 275 -25.71 -4.09 -14.25
N ASP A 276 -26.39 -5.20 -14.60
CA ASP A 276 -27.84 -5.33 -14.46
C ASP A 276 -28.29 -5.15 -13.00
N SER A 277 -27.59 -5.79 -12.07
CA SER A 277 -27.89 -5.69 -10.63
C SER A 277 -27.81 -4.24 -10.13
N LEU A 278 -26.81 -3.48 -10.59
CA LEU A 278 -26.62 -2.07 -10.22
C LEU A 278 -27.60 -1.13 -10.94
N LYS A 279 -27.95 -1.42 -12.19
CA LYS A 279 -28.96 -0.67 -12.93
C LYS A 279 -30.31 -0.70 -12.22
N ARG A 280 -30.69 -1.86 -11.65
CA ARG A 280 -31.92 -2.01 -10.85
C ARG A 280 -31.90 -1.21 -9.55
N THR A 281 -30.73 -0.79 -9.07
CA THR A 281 -30.59 0.12 -7.92
C THR A 281 -30.46 1.59 -8.31
N GLY A 282 -30.70 1.94 -9.58
CA GLY A 282 -30.64 3.32 -10.08
C GLY A 282 -29.27 3.80 -10.53
N THR A 283 -28.27 2.91 -10.65
CA THR A 283 -26.94 3.27 -11.15
C THR A 283 -26.93 3.28 -12.68
N SER A 284 -26.52 4.40 -13.27
CA SER A 284 -26.29 4.51 -14.73
C SER A 284 -24.86 4.13 -15.08
N ILE A 285 -24.67 3.25 -16.07
CA ILE A 285 -23.37 2.74 -16.51
C ILE A 285 -23.33 2.72 -18.04
N ASP A 286 -22.33 3.38 -18.63
CA ASP A 286 -21.98 3.29 -20.04
C ASP A 286 -20.83 2.30 -20.18
N LEU A 287 -21.11 1.11 -20.73
CA LEU A 287 -20.14 0.02 -20.85
C LEU A 287 -19.65 -0.13 -22.29
N TYR A 288 -18.35 0.02 -22.49
CA TYR A 288 -17.65 -0.15 -23.76
C TYR A 288 -16.83 -1.43 -23.75
N THR A 289 -17.01 -2.29 -24.74
CA THR A 289 -16.33 -3.59 -24.79
C THR A 289 -15.47 -3.68 -26.03
N TYR A 290 -14.19 -4.00 -25.85
CA TYR A 290 -13.21 -4.09 -26.92
C TYR A 290 -12.51 -5.44 -26.91
N ASN A 291 -12.36 -6.01 -28.11
CA ASN A 291 -11.52 -7.20 -28.31
C ASN A 291 -10.05 -6.80 -28.33
N SER A 292 -9.25 -7.30 -27.39
CA SER A 292 -7.80 -7.03 -27.37
C SER A 292 -7.03 -7.73 -28.49
N GLY A 293 -7.62 -8.77 -29.09
CA GLY A 293 -6.90 -9.68 -29.99
C GLY A 293 -5.95 -10.63 -29.24
N PRO A 294 -5.13 -11.40 -29.98
CA PRO A 294 -4.17 -12.34 -29.39
C PRO A 294 -3.13 -11.64 -28.54
N GLU A 295 -2.34 -12.45 -27.85
CA GLU A 295 -1.31 -11.97 -26.94
C GLU A 295 -0.33 -10.96 -27.58
N SER A 296 0.05 -11.14 -28.85
CA SER A 296 0.97 -10.24 -29.58
C SER A 296 0.32 -8.96 -30.15
N ALA A 297 -0.98 -8.76 -29.97
CA ALA A 297 -1.70 -7.65 -30.57
C ALA A 297 -1.34 -6.29 -29.92
N SER A 298 -1.46 -5.21 -30.69
CA SER A 298 -1.32 -3.86 -30.15
C SER A 298 -2.67 -3.31 -29.69
N LEU A 299 -2.67 -2.60 -28.55
CA LEU A 299 -3.86 -1.92 -28.03
C LEU A 299 -4.04 -0.49 -28.56
N ASN A 300 -3.13 0.03 -29.39
CA ASN A 300 -3.14 1.43 -29.81
C ASN A 300 -4.43 1.85 -30.54
N SER A 301 -5.04 0.95 -31.32
CA SER A 301 -6.31 1.20 -32.01
C SER A 301 -7.50 1.36 -31.05
N ILE A 302 -7.43 0.75 -29.87
CA ILE A 302 -8.41 0.89 -28.80
C ILE A 302 -8.12 2.16 -28.00
N LEU A 303 -6.88 2.31 -27.51
CA LEU A 303 -6.47 3.41 -26.65
C LEU A 303 -6.48 4.78 -27.34
N GLY A 304 -6.41 4.82 -28.67
CA GLY A 304 -6.51 6.04 -29.47
C GLY A 304 -7.93 6.60 -29.62
N LYS A 305 -8.97 5.84 -29.22
CA LYS A 305 -10.37 6.26 -29.33
C LYS A 305 -10.69 7.42 -28.39
N SER A 306 -11.54 8.35 -28.83
CA SER A 306 -11.87 9.55 -28.06
C SER A 306 -12.54 9.21 -26.73
N GLU A 307 -13.47 8.25 -26.74
CA GLU A 307 -14.23 7.85 -25.56
C GLU A 307 -13.33 7.26 -24.46
N MET A 308 -12.19 6.65 -24.82
CA MET A 308 -11.28 6.04 -23.85
C MET A 308 -10.65 7.07 -22.89
N LYS A 309 -10.56 8.33 -23.28
CA LYS A 309 -9.96 9.41 -22.46
C LYS A 309 -10.83 9.79 -21.26
N ASP A 310 -12.14 9.51 -21.33
CA ASP A 310 -13.10 9.87 -20.30
C ASP A 310 -13.56 8.65 -19.47
N MET A 311 -12.83 7.53 -19.54
CA MET A 311 -13.19 6.32 -18.79
C MET A 311 -12.89 6.50 -17.31
N ASP A 312 -13.84 6.12 -16.45
CA ASP A 312 -13.64 6.07 -15.00
C ASP A 312 -12.86 4.81 -14.59
N ILE A 313 -13.07 3.73 -15.34
CA ILE A 313 -12.53 2.41 -15.05
C ILE A 313 -12.37 1.54 -16.30
N ILE A 314 -11.31 0.73 -16.32
CA ILE A 314 -11.02 -0.27 -17.33
C ILE A 314 -10.85 -1.62 -16.64
N PHE A 315 -11.55 -2.65 -17.10
CA PHE A 315 -11.37 -4.04 -16.67
C PHE A 315 -10.59 -4.83 -17.72
N GLY A 316 -9.51 -5.49 -17.28
CA GLY A 316 -8.58 -6.24 -18.11
C GLY A 316 -7.13 -5.82 -17.85
N PRO A 317 -6.16 -6.34 -18.62
CA PRO A 317 -6.27 -7.35 -19.67
C PRO A 317 -6.11 -8.78 -19.14
N LEU A 318 -6.18 -9.77 -20.05
CA LEU A 318 -5.75 -11.16 -19.79
C LEU A 318 -4.22 -11.31 -19.83
N TYR A 319 -3.59 -10.81 -20.92
CA TYR A 319 -2.17 -11.04 -21.18
C TYR A 319 -1.27 -10.01 -20.50
N GLN A 320 -0.10 -10.46 -20.05
CA GLN A 320 0.85 -9.62 -19.32
C GLN A 320 1.40 -8.47 -20.18
N GLN A 321 1.68 -8.72 -21.46
CA GLN A 321 2.24 -7.69 -22.35
C GLN A 321 1.29 -6.51 -22.62
N HIS A 322 -0.01 -6.72 -22.44
CA HIS A 322 -1.02 -5.67 -22.55
C HIS A 322 -1.10 -4.77 -21.30
N ILE A 323 -0.57 -5.22 -20.15
CA ILE A 323 -0.72 -4.50 -18.87
C ILE A 323 0.02 -3.17 -18.91
N LYS A 324 1.29 -3.15 -19.33
CA LYS A 324 2.10 -1.94 -19.30
C LYS A 324 1.50 -0.81 -20.17
N PRO A 325 1.14 -1.02 -21.44
CA PRO A 325 0.47 0.00 -22.25
C PRO A 325 -0.84 0.51 -21.62
N LEU A 326 -1.67 -0.40 -21.08
CA LEU A 326 -2.92 -0.03 -20.42
C LEU A 326 -2.68 0.78 -19.15
N ALA A 327 -1.70 0.41 -18.35
CA ALA A 327 -1.40 1.09 -17.11
C ALA A 327 -0.80 2.48 -17.36
N GLU A 328 0.08 2.62 -18.34
CA GLU A 328 0.59 3.93 -18.78
C GLU A 328 -0.53 4.85 -19.27
N PHE A 329 -1.46 4.31 -20.06
CA PHE A 329 -2.67 5.02 -20.47
C PHE A 329 -3.53 5.42 -19.26
N ALA A 330 -3.83 4.47 -18.38
CA ALA A 330 -4.67 4.66 -17.20
C ALA A 330 -4.09 5.73 -16.26
N LYS A 331 -2.77 5.72 -16.04
CA LYS A 331 -2.07 6.75 -15.25
C LYS A 331 -2.16 8.13 -15.91
N LYS A 332 -2.05 8.21 -17.24
CA LYS A 332 -2.14 9.48 -17.99
C LYS A 332 -3.53 10.09 -17.94
N GLN A 333 -4.59 9.27 -17.96
CA GLN A 333 -5.99 9.72 -17.95
C GLN A 333 -6.62 9.77 -16.55
N ASP A 334 -5.87 9.45 -15.49
CA ASP A 334 -6.41 9.28 -14.12
C ASP A 334 -7.55 8.24 -14.04
N THR A 335 -7.49 7.21 -14.90
CA THR A 335 -8.47 6.12 -15.00
C THR A 335 -8.04 4.92 -14.18
N ARG A 336 -8.98 4.24 -13.52
CA ARG A 336 -8.70 3.01 -12.76
C ARG A 336 -8.50 1.82 -13.69
N LEU A 337 -7.44 1.04 -13.51
CA LEU A 337 -7.20 -0.20 -14.25
C LEU A 337 -7.34 -1.40 -13.33
N VAL A 338 -8.35 -2.23 -13.53
CA VAL A 338 -8.57 -3.47 -12.78
C VAL A 338 -8.02 -4.65 -13.56
N ILE A 339 -7.00 -5.31 -13.02
CA ILE A 339 -6.31 -6.48 -13.58
C ILE A 339 -6.84 -7.74 -12.87
N PRO A 340 -7.72 -8.54 -13.51
CA PRO A 340 -8.46 -9.58 -12.81
C PRO A 340 -7.79 -10.95 -12.76
N PHE A 341 -6.79 -11.22 -13.61
CA PHE A 341 -6.32 -12.61 -13.82
C PHE A 341 -4.90 -12.91 -13.35
N THR A 342 -3.92 -12.01 -13.53
CA THR A 342 -2.51 -12.32 -13.22
C THR A 342 -2.12 -11.86 -11.81
N SER A 343 -1.31 -12.67 -11.12
CA SER A 343 -0.61 -12.30 -9.87
C SER A 343 0.86 -11.90 -10.09
N LYS A 344 1.36 -12.03 -11.33
CA LYS A 344 2.79 -11.96 -11.66
C LYS A 344 3.24 -10.62 -12.27
N ASP A 345 2.38 -9.61 -12.24
CA ASP A 345 2.69 -8.28 -12.74
C ASP A 345 3.25 -7.37 -11.64
N ASN A 346 4.18 -6.49 -12.01
CA ASN A 346 4.85 -5.56 -11.09
C ASN A 346 4.37 -4.11 -11.24
N THR A 347 3.53 -3.84 -12.23
CA THR A 347 3.07 -2.47 -12.55
C THR A 347 2.32 -1.86 -11.38
N VAL A 348 1.64 -2.70 -10.58
CA VAL A 348 1.00 -2.28 -9.32
C VAL A 348 1.97 -1.59 -8.36
N PHE A 349 3.27 -1.93 -8.34
CA PHE A 349 4.23 -1.32 -7.42
C PHE A 349 4.64 0.12 -7.79
N GLN A 350 4.32 0.57 -9.00
CA GLN A 350 4.75 1.87 -9.55
C GLN A 350 3.60 2.73 -10.10
N ASN A 351 2.41 2.17 -10.23
CA ASN A 351 1.27 2.84 -10.85
C ASN A 351 0.08 2.94 -9.89
N PRO A 352 -0.33 4.15 -9.48
CA PRO A 352 -1.34 4.34 -8.44
C PRO A 352 -2.76 3.99 -8.87
N THR A 353 -3.02 3.87 -10.18
CA THR A 353 -4.36 3.61 -10.72
C THR A 353 -4.65 2.12 -10.93
N VAL A 354 -3.64 1.25 -10.70
CA VAL A 354 -3.76 -0.19 -10.90
C VAL A 354 -4.39 -0.86 -9.67
N TYR A 355 -5.34 -1.75 -9.93
CA TYR A 355 -5.98 -2.63 -8.97
C TYR A 355 -5.78 -4.07 -9.40
N GLN A 356 -4.98 -4.81 -8.66
CA GLN A 356 -4.68 -6.19 -8.97
C GLN A 356 -5.53 -7.12 -8.11
N ILE A 357 -6.43 -7.88 -8.75
CA ILE A 357 -7.36 -8.80 -8.07
C ILE A 357 -6.62 -9.98 -7.47
N ASN A 358 -5.64 -10.54 -8.19
CA ASN A 358 -4.86 -11.67 -7.72
C ASN A 358 -3.60 -11.19 -7.00
N THR A 359 -3.52 -11.50 -5.71
CA THR A 359 -2.43 -11.09 -4.82
C THR A 359 -1.08 -11.62 -5.30
N PRO A 360 -0.01 -10.80 -5.35
CA PRO A 360 1.33 -11.33 -5.53
C PRO A 360 1.69 -12.35 -4.45
N GLN A 361 2.38 -13.42 -4.83
CA GLN A 361 2.60 -14.61 -4.00
C GLN A 361 3.20 -14.32 -2.62
N SER A 362 4.15 -13.38 -2.51
CA SER A 362 4.78 -13.05 -1.23
C SER A 362 3.79 -12.44 -0.23
N TYR A 363 2.85 -11.62 -0.71
CA TYR A 363 1.82 -11.02 0.12
C TYR A 363 0.75 -12.05 0.48
N LEU A 364 0.35 -12.91 -0.47
CA LEU A 364 -0.59 -14.00 -0.21
C LEU A 364 -0.08 -14.91 0.91
N TYR A 365 1.15 -15.39 0.80
CA TYR A 365 1.76 -16.28 1.79
C TYR A 365 1.89 -15.61 3.15
N SER A 366 2.29 -14.34 3.19
CA SER A 366 2.32 -13.60 4.45
C SER A 366 0.96 -13.59 5.14
N GLU A 367 -0.13 -13.28 4.43
CA GLU A 367 -1.48 -13.30 5.03
C GLU A 367 -1.89 -14.69 5.49
N VAL A 368 -1.59 -15.74 4.71
CA VAL A 368 -1.85 -17.13 5.11
C VAL A 368 -1.12 -17.49 6.40
N TYR A 369 0.16 -17.10 6.55
CA TYR A 369 0.91 -17.40 7.76
C TYR A 369 0.30 -16.75 9.00
N ASP A 370 -0.12 -15.48 8.89
CA ASP A 370 -0.77 -14.80 10.01
C ASP A 370 -2.13 -15.40 10.35
N HIS A 371 -2.92 -15.77 9.35
CA HIS A 371 -4.20 -16.42 9.57
C HIS A 371 -4.00 -17.81 10.20
N PHE A 372 -2.97 -18.55 9.77
CA PHE A 372 -2.60 -19.85 10.31
C PHE A 372 -2.25 -19.75 11.80
N VAL A 373 -1.37 -18.83 12.18
CA VAL A 373 -0.95 -18.68 13.60
C VAL A 373 -2.05 -18.08 14.48
N ARG A 374 -2.99 -17.30 13.91
CA ARG A 374 -4.20 -16.84 14.61
C ARG A 374 -5.18 -17.98 14.84
N GLN A 375 -5.37 -18.84 13.85
CA GLN A 375 -6.29 -19.99 13.93
C GLN A 375 -5.74 -21.09 14.83
N PHE A 376 -4.43 -21.34 14.79
CA PHE A 376 -3.77 -22.42 15.52
C PHE A 376 -2.67 -21.89 16.46
N PRO A 377 -3.00 -21.10 17.49
CA PRO A 377 -2.01 -20.48 18.37
C PRO A 377 -1.23 -21.49 19.24
N ASN A 378 -1.81 -22.68 19.50
CA ASN A 378 -1.21 -23.77 20.26
C ASN A 378 -0.95 -25.02 19.39
N ALA A 379 -0.44 -24.82 18.18
CA ALA A 379 -0.17 -25.91 17.25
C ALA A 379 1.07 -26.75 17.63
N ASN A 380 1.03 -28.01 17.22
CA ASN A 380 2.16 -28.88 16.91
C ASN A 380 2.10 -29.15 15.41
N VAL A 381 3.04 -28.60 14.63
CA VAL A 381 2.99 -28.70 13.16
C VAL A 381 3.84 -29.88 12.68
N ILE A 382 3.27 -30.75 11.86
CA ILE A 382 3.94 -31.92 11.29
C ILE A 382 3.94 -31.81 9.77
N PHE A 383 5.11 -31.61 9.19
CA PHE A 383 5.28 -31.60 7.74
C PHE A 383 5.42 -33.02 7.20
N ILE A 384 4.67 -33.33 6.13
CA ILE A 384 4.81 -34.59 5.38
C ILE A 384 5.55 -34.31 4.08
N GLU A 385 6.80 -34.75 4.02
CA GLU A 385 7.72 -34.53 2.91
C GLU A 385 7.38 -35.46 1.75
N ALA A 386 6.91 -34.84 0.66
CA ALA A 386 6.61 -35.53 -0.57
C ALA A 386 7.86 -36.15 -1.20
N SER A 387 7.68 -37.21 -1.99
CA SER A 387 8.79 -37.92 -2.66
C SER A 387 9.66 -36.98 -3.50
N GLN A 388 10.95 -37.35 -3.60
CA GLN A 388 11.99 -36.61 -4.33
C GLN A 388 11.51 -36.21 -5.74
N GLY A 389 11.52 -34.90 -6.02
CA GLY A 389 11.11 -34.31 -7.31
C GLY A 389 9.92 -33.36 -7.23
N THR A 390 9.08 -33.47 -6.20
CA THR A 390 7.93 -32.56 -5.99
C THR A 390 8.30 -31.46 -4.99
N LYS A 391 8.66 -30.27 -5.52
CA LYS A 391 8.99 -29.07 -4.73
C LYS A 391 8.02 -27.91 -5.01
N ASP A 392 6.79 -28.22 -5.42
CA ASP A 392 5.82 -27.23 -5.88
C ASP A 392 5.37 -26.23 -4.79
N LYS A 393 5.58 -26.55 -3.51
CA LYS A 393 5.30 -25.67 -2.36
C LYS A 393 6.53 -25.30 -1.53
N ALA A 394 7.75 -25.46 -2.08
CA ALA A 394 8.99 -25.21 -1.34
C ALA A 394 9.08 -23.80 -0.75
N GLU A 395 8.68 -22.77 -1.49
CA GLU A 395 8.68 -21.38 -1.01
C GLU A 395 7.69 -21.16 0.14
N PHE A 396 6.48 -21.72 0.03
CA PHE A 396 5.47 -21.66 1.08
C PHE A 396 5.95 -22.35 2.35
N ILE A 397 6.45 -23.58 2.22
CA ILE A 397 6.95 -24.36 3.36
C ILE A 397 8.14 -23.67 4.03
N LYS A 398 9.07 -23.09 3.26
CA LYS A 398 10.18 -22.30 3.81
C LYS A 398 9.67 -21.12 4.63
N GLY A 399 8.75 -20.32 4.07
CA GLY A 399 8.19 -19.16 4.77
C GLY A 399 7.40 -19.52 6.02
N LEU A 400 6.57 -20.58 5.96
CA LEU A 400 5.81 -21.05 7.11
C LEU A 400 6.74 -21.56 8.23
N LYS A 401 7.75 -22.38 7.90
CA LYS A 401 8.75 -22.85 8.89
C LYS A 401 9.48 -21.69 9.58
N ASP A 402 9.73 -20.61 8.85
CA ASP A 402 10.34 -19.41 9.40
C ASP A 402 9.41 -18.67 10.36
N GLU A 403 8.13 -18.53 10.01
CA GLU A 403 7.13 -17.91 10.89
C GLU A 403 6.91 -18.72 12.17
N LEU A 404 6.79 -20.05 12.05
CA LEU A 404 6.64 -20.96 13.18
C LEU A 404 7.84 -20.88 14.13
N ARG A 405 9.07 -20.85 13.59
CA ARG A 405 10.30 -20.73 14.38
C ARG A 405 10.37 -19.39 15.12
N ASN A 406 10.00 -18.28 14.48
CA ASN A 406 9.97 -16.96 15.11
C ASN A 406 9.00 -16.92 16.31
N ARG A 407 7.93 -17.71 16.27
CA ARG A 407 6.90 -17.80 17.33
C ARG A 407 7.10 -18.96 18.29
N SER A 408 8.21 -19.70 18.19
CA SER A 408 8.49 -20.89 19.00
C SER A 408 7.40 -21.97 18.92
N ILE A 409 6.73 -22.09 17.76
CA ILE A 409 5.75 -23.15 17.51
C ILE A 409 6.51 -24.44 17.13
N PRO A 410 6.27 -25.58 17.80
CA PRO A 410 6.92 -26.85 17.49
C PRO A 410 6.64 -27.31 16.07
N MET A 411 7.70 -27.79 15.41
CA MET A 411 7.61 -28.37 14.08
C MET A 411 8.40 -29.68 13.97
N LYS A 412 7.83 -30.67 13.28
CA LYS A 412 8.48 -31.94 12.93
C LYS A 412 8.32 -32.20 11.42
N SER A 413 9.23 -32.97 10.84
CA SER A 413 9.17 -33.42 9.44
C SER A 413 9.16 -34.95 9.42
N LEU A 414 8.29 -35.54 8.61
CA LEU A 414 8.21 -36.97 8.33
C LEU A 414 8.15 -37.17 6.81
N LYS A 415 8.56 -38.32 6.31
CA LYS A 415 8.43 -38.67 4.88
C LYS A 415 7.01 -39.13 4.56
N GLU A 416 6.62 -39.08 3.29
CA GLU A 416 5.28 -39.53 2.86
C GLU A 416 5.04 -41.05 2.96
N ASP A 417 6.09 -41.88 3.07
CA ASP A 417 6.00 -43.34 3.28
C ASP A 417 5.86 -43.73 4.76
N VAL A 418 5.51 -42.77 5.61
CA VAL A 418 5.37 -42.94 7.06
C VAL A 418 4.19 -43.86 7.42
N THR A 419 4.40 -44.73 8.40
CA THR A 419 3.34 -45.60 8.97
C THR A 419 2.57 -44.88 10.09
N VAL A 420 1.37 -45.37 10.40
CA VAL A 420 0.56 -44.85 11.53
C VAL A 420 1.29 -44.91 12.87
N GLU A 421 2.09 -45.94 13.13
CA GLU A 421 2.89 -46.06 14.35
C GLU A 421 3.89 -44.91 14.47
N SER A 422 4.56 -44.58 13.38
CA SER A 422 5.51 -43.46 13.32
C SER A 422 4.79 -42.12 13.53
N LEU A 423 3.60 -41.95 12.94
CA LEU A 423 2.76 -40.77 13.13
C LEU A 423 2.34 -40.59 14.60
N LYS A 424 1.99 -41.66 15.32
CA LYS A 424 1.64 -41.59 16.76
C LYS A 424 2.76 -41.00 17.61
N THR A 425 4.03 -41.28 17.29
CA THR A 425 5.18 -40.80 18.07
C THR A 425 5.39 -39.29 18.03
N VAL A 426 4.81 -38.60 17.03
CA VAL A 426 5.00 -37.16 16.85
C VAL A 426 3.86 -36.32 17.41
N LEU A 427 2.74 -36.95 17.78
CA LEU A 427 1.56 -36.30 18.32
C LEU A 427 1.81 -35.68 19.70
N ARG A 428 1.03 -34.65 20.00
CA ARG A 428 1.02 -33.95 21.28
C ARG A 428 -0.42 -33.81 21.78
N THR A 429 -0.72 -34.41 22.93
CA THR A 429 -2.06 -34.41 23.52
C THR A 429 -2.48 -33.05 24.10
N ASP A 430 -1.51 -32.16 24.37
CA ASP A 430 -1.69 -30.80 24.89
C ASP A 430 -1.87 -29.74 23.78
N ARG A 431 -1.87 -30.14 22.51
CA ARG A 431 -1.83 -29.23 21.35
C ARG A 431 -2.76 -29.66 20.21
N GLU A 432 -2.96 -28.77 19.25
CA GLU A 432 -3.58 -29.10 17.96
C GLU A 432 -2.51 -29.73 17.05
N ASN A 433 -2.74 -30.93 16.53
CA ASN A 433 -1.76 -31.63 15.68
C ASN A 433 -2.08 -31.35 14.21
N ILE A 434 -1.33 -30.43 13.60
CA ILE A 434 -1.61 -29.94 12.24
C ILE A 434 -0.65 -30.60 11.25
N PHE A 435 -1.18 -31.44 10.36
CA PHE A 435 -0.43 -32.06 9.28
C PHE A 435 -0.43 -31.18 8.04
N ILE A 436 0.76 -30.94 7.47
CA ILE A 436 0.95 -30.10 6.27
C ILE A 436 1.83 -30.84 5.26
N PRO A 437 1.29 -31.35 4.15
CA PRO A 437 2.11 -31.95 3.10
C PRO A 437 2.95 -30.87 2.40
N THR A 438 4.18 -31.22 2.01
CA THR A 438 5.07 -30.28 1.28
C THR A 438 4.75 -30.16 -0.20
N SER A 439 3.68 -30.82 -0.67
CA SER A 439 3.14 -30.74 -2.02
C SER A 439 1.62 -30.63 -1.95
N GLY A 440 1.04 -29.86 -2.87
CA GLY A 440 -0.41 -29.80 -3.06
C GLY A 440 -0.91 -30.74 -4.15
N SER A 441 -0.11 -31.72 -4.58
CA SER A 441 -0.52 -32.66 -5.64
C SER A 441 -1.55 -33.68 -5.14
N ASN A 442 -2.44 -34.11 -6.04
CA ASN A 442 -3.40 -35.17 -5.76
C ASN A 442 -2.68 -36.51 -5.44
N LEU A 443 -1.54 -36.77 -6.09
CA LEU A 443 -0.73 -37.97 -5.83
C LEU A 443 -0.23 -38.03 -4.38
N THR A 444 0.21 -36.89 -3.83
CA THR A 444 0.63 -36.81 -2.42
C THR A 444 -0.54 -37.09 -1.49
N LEU A 445 -1.73 -36.53 -1.76
CA LEU A 445 -2.93 -36.80 -0.97
C LEU A 445 -3.33 -38.27 -0.95
N ILE A 446 -3.37 -38.92 -2.12
CA ILE A 446 -3.71 -40.35 -2.25
C ILE A 446 -2.81 -41.22 -1.36
N LYS A 447 -1.53 -40.85 -1.21
CA LYS A 447 -0.58 -41.59 -0.37
C LYS A 447 -0.79 -41.35 1.14
N ILE A 448 -1.02 -40.11 1.54
CA ILE A 448 -1.03 -39.74 2.97
C ILE A 448 -2.41 -39.93 3.64
N LEU A 449 -3.51 -39.74 2.90
CA LEU A 449 -4.85 -39.74 3.47
C LEU A 449 -5.19 -41.07 4.17
N PRO A 450 -4.92 -42.27 3.61
CA PRO A 450 -5.22 -43.53 4.30
C PRO A 450 -4.50 -43.69 5.66
N GLN A 451 -3.26 -43.19 5.76
CA GLN A 451 -2.50 -43.25 7.01
C GLN A 451 -3.04 -42.24 8.04
N LEU A 452 -3.39 -41.04 7.59
CA LEU A 452 -3.94 -40.01 8.48
C LEU A 452 -5.35 -40.34 8.97
N THR A 453 -6.22 -40.89 8.12
CA THR A 453 -7.57 -41.31 8.55
C THR A 453 -7.50 -42.47 9.54
N LEU A 454 -6.64 -43.45 9.30
CA LEU A 454 -6.38 -44.51 10.27
C LEU A 454 -5.84 -43.95 11.60
N LEU A 455 -4.93 -42.97 11.56
CA LEU A 455 -4.44 -42.29 12.76
C LEU A 455 -5.57 -41.62 13.55
N VAL A 456 -6.49 -40.92 12.89
CA VAL A 456 -7.65 -40.30 13.55
C VAL A 456 -8.52 -41.34 14.26
N ARG A 457 -8.78 -42.47 13.61
CA ARG A 457 -9.58 -43.56 14.19
C ARG A 457 -8.91 -44.21 15.40
N GLU A 458 -7.59 -44.36 15.37
CA GLU A 458 -6.83 -44.95 16.46
C GLU A 458 -6.49 -43.97 17.58
N GLN A 459 -6.56 -42.65 17.34
CA GLN A 459 -6.22 -41.58 18.28
C GLN A 459 -7.29 -40.47 18.30
N PRO A 460 -8.55 -40.78 18.65
CA PRO A 460 -9.66 -39.82 18.53
C PRO A 460 -9.48 -38.54 19.35
N GLU A 461 -8.78 -38.63 20.50
CA GLU A 461 -8.53 -37.51 21.41
C GLU A 461 -7.39 -36.58 20.97
N SER A 462 -6.64 -36.93 19.91
CA SER A 462 -5.40 -36.24 19.53
C SER A 462 -5.58 -34.97 18.70
N ARG A 463 -6.81 -34.47 18.52
CA ARG A 463 -7.11 -33.20 17.81
C ARG A 463 -6.26 -33.00 16.55
N ILE A 464 -6.46 -33.92 15.60
CA ILE A 464 -5.72 -34.02 14.35
C ILE A 464 -6.42 -33.20 13.27
N HIS A 465 -5.63 -32.41 12.55
CA HIS A 465 -6.06 -31.54 11.46
C HIS A 465 -5.18 -31.72 10.24
N LEU A 466 -5.74 -31.55 9.04
CA LEU A 466 -4.99 -31.45 7.79
C LEU A 466 -5.05 -30.01 7.27
N PHE A 467 -3.92 -29.41 6.93
CA PHE A 467 -3.87 -28.07 6.32
C PHE A 467 -3.18 -28.11 4.96
N GLY A 468 -3.80 -27.52 3.94
CA GLY A 468 -3.38 -27.63 2.55
C GLY A 468 -3.58 -26.40 1.69
N TYR A 469 -3.80 -26.64 0.40
CA TYR A 469 -3.57 -25.68 -0.67
C TYR A 469 -4.79 -25.44 -1.57
N PRO A 470 -4.89 -24.29 -2.26
CA PRO A 470 -6.06 -23.92 -3.06
C PRO A 470 -6.44 -24.93 -4.14
N GLU A 471 -5.48 -25.63 -4.75
CA GLU A 471 -5.76 -26.61 -5.81
C GLU A 471 -6.59 -27.81 -5.32
N TRP A 472 -6.71 -28.01 -4.01
CA TRP A 472 -7.52 -29.08 -3.43
C TRP A 472 -8.99 -28.97 -3.79
N GLN A 473 -9.44 -27.76 -4.15
CA GLN A 473 -10.77 -27.51 -4.71
C GLN A 473 -11.05 -28.35 -5.97
N THR A 474 -10.03 -28.65 -6.78
CA THR A 474 -10.20 -29.33 -8.07
C THR A 474 -10.51 -30.81 -7.94
N TYR A 475 -10.13 -31.44 -6.83
CA TYR A 475 -10.33 -32.86 -6.55
C TYR A 475 -10.99 -33.11 -5.18
N THR A 476 -11.62 -32.10 -4.60
CA THR A 476 -12.35 -32.20 -3.32
C THR A 476 -13.40 -33.31 -3.35
N LYS A 477 -14.06 -33.53 -4.50
CA LYS A 477 -15.08 -34.58 -4.68
C LYS A 477 -14.53 -35.99 -4.41
N ASP A 478 -13.28 -36.23 -4.76
CA ASP A 478 -12.65 -37.56 -4.65
C ASP A 478 -12.19 -37.86 -3.22
N HIS A 479 -12.01 -36.82 -2.39
CA HIS A 479 -11.45 -36.93 -1.03
C HIS A 479 -12.37 -36.39 0.07
N LEU A 480 -13.64 -36.13 -0.25
CA LEU A 480 -14.56 -35.38 0.61
C LEU A 480 -14.74 -36.03 1.99
N GLU A 481 -14.90 -37.36 2.04
CA GLU A 481 -15.05 -38.10 3.29
C GLU A 481 -13.80 -37.96 4.17
N ALA A 482 -12.62 -38.17 3.59
CA ALA A 482 -11.36 -38.02 4.30
C ALA A 482 -11.14 -36.57 4.78
N PHE A 483 -11.56 -35.57 3.99
CA PHE A 483 -11.43 -34.17 4.38
C PHE A 483 -12.26 -33.83 5.62
N PHE A 484 -13.50 -34.34 5.72
CA PHE A 484 -14.32 -34.19 6.92
C PHE A 484 -13.75 -34.97 8.11
N GLU A 485 -13.29 -36.21 7.91
CA GLU A 485 -12.71 -37.03 8.97
C GLU A 485 -11.45 -36.39 9.60
N LEU A 486 -10.67 -35.69 8.78
CA LEU A 486 -9.41 -35.06 9.15
C LEU A 486 -9.52 -33.60 9.61
N ASP A 487 -10.73 -33.06 9.78
CA ASP A 487 -10.95 -31.64 10.08
C ASP A 487 -10.10 -30.73 9.16
N THR A 488 -10.32 -30.84 7.85
CA THR A 488 -9.37 -30.33 6.86
C THR A 488 -9.56 -28.85 6.55
N TYR A 489 -8.45 -28.13 6.43
CA TYR A 489 -8.36 -26.73 6.05
C TYR A 489 -7.55 -26.59 4.75
N PHE A 490 -7.95 -25.68 3.86
CA PHE A 490 -7.03 -25.11 2.87
C PHE A 490 -7.27 -23.62 2.71
N TYR A 491 -6.21 -22.87 2.42
CA TYR A 491 -6.36 -21.45 2.13
C TYR A 491 -6.78 -21.22 0.67
N SER A 492 -7.51 -20.14 0.41
CA SER A 492 -7.78 -19.68 -0.96
C SER A 492 -8.09 -18.18 -0.99
N SER A 493 -7.93 -17.55 -2.16
CA SER A 493 -8.36 -16.19 -2.46
C SER A 493 -9.74 -16.14 -3.14
N PHE A 494 -10.25 -17.28 -3.61
CA PHE A 494 -11.56 -17.43 -4.23
C PHE A 494 -12.20 -18.78 -3.84
N TYR A 495 -13.47 -18.77 -3.45
CA TYR A 495 -14.19 -19.98 -3.05
C TYR A 495 -15.69 -19.72 -3.02
N THR A 496 -16.43 -20.64 -3.62
CA THR A 496 -17.88 -20.67 -3.62
C THR A 496 -18.38 -21.97 -3.03
N ASN A 497 -19.20 -21.88 -1.99
CA ASN A 497 -20.04 -23.01 -1.60
C ASN A 497 -21.29 -23.01 -2.49
N ASN A 498 -21.35 -23.95 -3.44
CA ASN A 498 -22.43 -24.06 -4.43
C ASN A 498 -23.80 -24.41 -3.81
N LEU A 499 -23.85 -24.76 -2.52
CA LEU A 499 -25.08 -25.01 -1.78
C LEU A 499 -25.67 -23.74 -1.16
N LEU A 500 -24.92 -22.64 -1.12
CA LEU A 500 -25.43 -21.39 -0.56
C LEU A 500 -26.46 -20.75 -1.50
N PRO A 501 -27.55 -20.14 -0.96
CA PRO A 501 -28.58 -19.51 -1.77
C PRO A 501 -28.06 -18.49 -2.79
N ALA A 502 -27.00 -17.74 -2.45
CA ALA A 502 -26.38 -16.78 -3.35
C ALA A 502 -25.78 -17.45 -4.61
N ALA A 503 -25.04 -18.56 -4.44
CA ALA A 503 -24.44 -19.31 -5.53
C ALA A 503 -25.51 -20.02 -6.39
N ILE A 504 -26.53 -20.59 -5.75
CA ILE A 504 -27.67 -21.22 -6.42
C ILE A 504 -28.42 -20.19 -7.28
N ASN A 505 -28.77 -19.04 -6.69
CA ASN A 505 -29.49 -17.98 -7.40
C ASN A 505 -28.67 -17.41 -8.55
N PHE A 506 -27.37 -17.18 -8.35
CA PHE A 506 -26.49 -16.72 -9.42
C PHE A 506 -26.44 -17.72 -10.57
N THR A 507 -26.22 -19.00 -10.28
CA THR A 507 -26.15 -20.06 -11.31
C THR A 507 -27.48 -20.19 -12.07
N LYS A 508 -28.62 -20.13 -11.36
CA LYS A 508 -29.95 -20.13 -11.98
C LYS A 508 -30.17 -18.92 -12.89
N ASN A 509 -29.79 -17.73 -12.44
CA ASN A 509 -29.92 -16.50 -13.22
C ASN A 509 -28.99 -16.51 -14.44
N TYR A 510 -27.77 -17.01 -14.28
CA TYR A 510 -26.81 -17.17 -15.37
C TYR A 510 -27.38 -18.08 -16.47
N ARG A 511 -27.89 -19.28 -16.10
CA ARG A 511 -28.58 -20.18 -17.05
C ARG A 511 -29.76 -19.49 -17.73
N ARG A 512 -30.55 -18.72 -16.97
CA ARG A 512 -31.71 -17.99 -17.53
C ARG A 512 -31.31 -16.92 -18.55
N TRP A 513 -30.22 -16.19 -18.30
CA TRP A 513 -29.75 -15.12 -19.19
C TRP A 513 -29.08 -15.65 -20.45
N TYR A 514 -28.24 -16.68 -20.30
CA TYR A 514 -27.32 -17.11 -21.36
C TYR A 514 -27.65 -18.46 -21.97
N GLY A 515 -28.63 -19.20 -21.43
CA GLY A 515 -29.05 -20.50 -21.96
C GLY A 515 -28.00 -21.60 -21.84
N LYS A 516 -26.98 -21.44 -20.98
CA LYS A 516 -25.87 -22.38 -20.78
C LYS A 516 -25.42 -22.45 -19.32
N GLU A 517 -24.68 -23.50 -18.97
CA GLU A 517 -23.95 -23.58 -17.71
C GLU A 517 -22.64 -22.79 -17.76
N MET A 518 -22.11 -22.46 -16.59
CA MET A 518 -20.71 -22.06 -16.46
C MET A 518 -19.79 -23.29 -16.53
N ASP A 519 -18.61 -23.12 -17.14
CA ASP A 519 -17.52 -24.10 -17.10
C ASP A 519 -17.13 -24.42 -15.64
N GLU A 520 -16.96 -25.72 -15.34
CA GLU A 520 -16.54 -26.18 -14.02
C GLU A 520 -15.02 -25.99 -13.85
N ARG A 521 -14.62 -24.76 -13.53
CA ARG A 521 -13.23 -24.34 -13.30
C ARG A 521 -13.10 -23.52 -12.03
N TYR A 522 -11.87 -23.41 -11.54
CA TYR A 522 -11.55 -22.75 -10.27
C TYR A 522 -10.49 -21.68 -10.53
N PRO A 523 -10.81 -20.37 -10.45
CA PRO A 523 -12.15 -19.80 -10.20
C PRO A 523 -13.14 -20.01 -11.35
N LYS A 524 -14.45 -19.91 -11.07
CA LYS A 524 -15.48 -19.75 -12.09
C LYS A 524 -15.43 -18.33 -12.64
N PHE A 525 -15.28 -18.18 -13.96
CA PHE A 525 -15.06 -16.88 -14.59
C PHE A 525 -16.31 -15.99 -14.52
N GLY A 526 -17.50 -16.56 -14.68
CA GLY A 526 -18.76 -15.81 -14.51
C GLY A 526 -18.92 -15.23 -13.10
N MET A 527 -18.65 -16.00 -12.04
CA MET A 527 -18.70 -15.48 -10.68
C MET A 527 -17.60 -14.43 -10.43
N LEU A 528 -16.39 -14.65 -10.95
CA LEU A 528 -15.29 -13.69 -10.86
C LEU A 528 -15.64 -12.35 -11.54
N GLY A 529 -16.24 -12.40 -12.73
CA GLY A 529 -16.69 -11.23 -13.47
C GLY A 529 -17.78 -10.46 -12.73
N PHE A 530 -18.74 -11.18 -12.14
CA PHE A 530 -19.78 -10.57 -11.31
C PHE A 530 -19.20 -9.90 -10.08
N ASP A 531 -18.43 -10.61 -9.27
CA ASP A 531 -17.86 -10.07 -8.03
C ASP A 531 -16.97 -8.85 -8.31
N THR A 532 -16.13 -8.93 -9.35
CA THR A 532 -15.24 -7.84 -9.76
C THR A 532 -16.04 -6.63 -10.25
N GLY A 533 -16.97 -6.83 -11.19
CA GLY A 533 -17.81 -5.75 -11.71
C GLY A 533 -18.64 -5.09 -10.60
N TYR A 534 -19.27 -5.90 -9.75
CA TYR A 534 -20.15 -5.42 -8.69
C TYR A 534 -19.36 -4.61 -7.64
N PHE A 535 -18.20 -5.09 -7.20
CA PHE A 535 -17.37 -4.38 -6.21
C PHE A 535 -16.98 -2.98 -6.69
N PHE A 536 -16.36 -2.89 -7.87
CA PHE A 536 -15.84 -1.63 -8.38
C PHE A 536 -16.96 -0.66 -8.80
N LEU A 537 -17.94 -1.13 -9.56
CA LEU A 537 -19.00 -0.26 -10.07
C LEU A 537 -19.92 0.22 -8.94
N LYS A 538 -20.22 -0.62 -7.93
CA LYS A 538 -20.96 -0.18 -6.73
C LYS A 538 -20.15 0.83 -5.93
N GLY A 539 -18.84 0.61 -5.80
CA GLY A 539 -17.92 1.52 -5.13
C GLY A 539 -17.91 2.91 -5.77
N LEU A 540 -17.75 2.96 -7.10
CA LEU A 540 -17.78 4.20 -7.87
C LEU A 540 -19.16 4.87 -7.82
N ALA A 541 -20.25 4.11 -7.89
CA ALA A 541 -21.61 4.65 -7.77
C ALA A 541 -21.84 5.33 -6.41
N ARG A 542 -21.33 4.73 -5.32
CA ARG A 542 -21.54 5.22 -3.96
C ARG A 542 -20.61 6.36 -3.57
N TYR A 543 -19.34 6.27 -3.95
CA TYR A 543 -18.28 7.15 -3.43
C TYR A 543 -17.65 8.05 -4.50
N GLY A 544 -17.98 7.86 -5.78
CA GLY A 544 -17.37 8.58 -6.87
C GLY A 544 -15.85 8.46 -6.87
N SER A 545 -15.16 9.56 -7.17
CA SER A 545 -13.69 9.66 -7.12
C SER A 545 -13.08 9.38 -5.73
N SER A 546 -13.87 9.42 -4.65
CA SER A 546 -13.39 9.11 -3.29
C SER A 546 -13.44 7.61 -2.95
N PHE A 547 -13.81 6.75 -3.89
CA PHE A 547 -13.88 5.29 -3.72
C PHE A 547 -12.65 4.71 -3.03
N GLU A 548 -11.44 5.14 -3.41
CA GLU A 548 -10.16 4.70 -2.82
C GLU A 548 -10.08 4.79 -1.30
N LYS A 549 -10.61 5.86 -0.72
CA LYS A 549 -10.56 6.07 0.73
C LYS A 549 -11.65 5.31 1.48
N ASN A 550 -12.67 4.86 0.76
CA ASN A 550 -13.89 4.28 1.33
C ASN A 550 -14.09 2.81 0.96
N MET A 551 -13.12 2.17 0.26
CA MET A 551 -13.26 0.80 -0.23
C MET A 551 -13.58 -0.20 0.88
N GLN A 552 -12.97 -0.03 2.06
CA GLN A 552 -13.19 -0.91 3.20
C GLN A 552 -14.59 -0.78 3.82
N GLY A 553 -15.29 0.33 3.57
CA GLY A 553 -16.66 0.56 4.02
C GLY A 553 -17.73 -0.01 3.07
N LEU A 554 -17.35 -0.76 2.03
CA LEU A 554 -18.32 -1.45 1.17
C LEU A 554 -18.77 -2.75 1.81
N ASP A 555 -19.99 -2.75 2.33
CA ASP A 555 -20.66 -3.98 2.75
C ASP A 555 -21.14 -4.76 1.51
N LEU A 556 -20.48 -5.90 1.27
CA LEU A 556 -20.60 -6.72 0.09
C LEU A 556 -20.40 -8.19 0.47
N ILE A 557 -21.35 -9.04 0.08
CA ILE A 557 -21.22 -10.49 0.19
C ILE A 557 -20.85 -11.02 -1.20
N PRO A 558 -19.57 -11.34 -1.46
CA PRO A 558 -19.15 -11.89 -2.74
C PRO A 558 -19.67 -13.32 -2.90
N ILE A 559 -19.88 -13.74 -4.14
CA ILE A 559 -20.30 -15.11 -4.45
C ILE A 559 -19.09 -16.05 -4.32
N GLN A 560 -17.94 -15.62 -4.83
CA GLN A 560 -16.72 -16.41 -4.95
C GLN A 560 -15.49 -15.67 -4.41
N THR A 561 -15.26 -14.44 -4.90
CA THR A 561 -14.01 -13.70 -4.70
C THR A 561 -14.26 -12.52 -3.77
N GLY A 562 -13.70 -12.56 -2.57
CA GLY A 562 -13.75 -11.42 -1.66
C GLY A 562 -12.65 -10.39 -1.92
N PHE A 563 -12.88 -9.16 -1.47
CA PHE A 563 -11.98 -8.04 -1.73
C PHE A 563 -11.57 -7.34 -0.43
N LYS A 564 -10.26 -7.24 -0.21
CA LYS A 564 -9.63 -6.44 0.84
C LYS A 564 -8.44 -5.70 0.22
N PHE A 565 -8.74 -4.64 -0.52
CA PHE A 565 -7.69 -3.88 -1.22
C PHE A 565 -6.83 -3.10 -0.23
N GLN A 566 -5.52 -3.18 -0.43
CA GLN A 566 -4.53 -2.38 0.28
C GLN A 566 -3.54 -1.80 -0.73
N ARG A 567 -3.17 -0.54 -0.52
CA ARG A 567 -2.14 0.10 -1.34
C ARG A 567 -0.77 -0.50 -1.01
N VAL A 568 0.06 -0.71 -2.03
CA VAL A 568 1.36 -1.40 -1.86
C VAL A 568 2.50 -0.50 -1.38
N ASN A 569 2.40 0.81 -1.61
CA ASN A 569 3.29 1.87 -1.12
C ASN A 569 2.64 3.24 -1.43
N ASN A 570 3.32 4.37 -1.19
CA ASN A 570 2.75 5.71 -1.34
C ASN A 570 2.43 6.15 -2.78
N TRP A 571 2.95 5.46 -3.80
CA TRP A 571 2.82 5.82 -5.23
C TRP A 571 2.32 4.69 -6.13
N GLY A 572 2.29 3.47 -5.61
CA GLY A 572 1.80 2.27 -6.28
C GLY A 572 0.29 2.12 -6.09
N GLY A 573 -0.26 1.14 -6.79
CA GLY A 573 -1.67 0.79 -6.80
C GLY A 573 -2.05 -0.12 -5.64
N PHE A 574 -3.10 -0.89 -5.86
CA PHE A 574 -3.73 -1.72 -4.85
C PHE A 574 -3.64 -3.20 -5.20
N ILE A 575 -3.35 -4.02 -4.19
CA ILE A 575 -3.49 -5.47 -4.27
C ILE A 575 -4.64 -5.91 -3.39
N ASN A 576 -5.43 -6.86 -3.86
CA ASN A 576 -6.37 -7.56 -3.00
C ASN A 576 -5.57 -8.43 -2.03
N LYS A 577 -5.78 -8.31 -0.72
CA LYS A 577 -5.17 -9.18 0.30
C LYS A 577 -6.16 -10.15 0.94
N LYS A 578 -7.34 -10.30 0.35
CA LYS A 578 -8.36 -11.21 0.90
C LYS A 578 -7.91 -12.65 0.78
N VAL A 579 -7.86 -13.34 1.91
CA VAL A 579 -7.63 -14.78 2.02
C VAL A 579 -8.60 -15.32 3.05
N PHE A 580 -9.15 -16.50 2.81
CA PHE A 580 -9.96 -17.22 3.78
C PHE A 580 -9.48 -18.67 3.84
N PHE A 581 -9.84 -19.36 4.92
CA PHE A 581 -9.66 -20.81 5.01
C PHE A 581 -10.99 -21.49 4.73
N VAL A 582 -10.95 -22.51 3.89
CA VAL A 582 -12.07 -23.43 3.68
C VAL A 582 -11.86 -24.59 4.62
N HIS A 583 -12.84 -24.84 5.49
CA HIS A 583 -12.77 -25.80 6.57
C HIS A 583 -13.88 -26.84 6.42
N PHE A 584 -13.48 -28.12 6.36
CA PHE A 584 -14.33 -29.29 6.35
C PHE A 584 -14.37 -29.83 7.77
N THR A 585 -15.45 -29.57 8.51
CA THR A 585 -15.55 -29.93 9.92
C THR A 585 -15.89 -31.41 10.11
N LYS A 586 -15.51 -31.99 11.24
CA LYS A 586 -15.93 -33.36 11.60
C LYS A 586 -17.45 -33.57 11.69
N ASN A 587 -18.23 -32.49 11.77
CA ASN A 587 -19.69 -32.52 11.78
C ASN A 587 -20.30 -32.43 10.37
N PHE A 588 -19.49 -32.65 9.31
CA PHE A 588 -19.91 -32.55 7.91
C PHE A 588 -20.36 -31.14 7.51
N GLU A 589 -19.83 -30.11 8.17
CA GLU A 589 -20.08 -28.72 7.80
C GLU A 589 -18.93 -28.17 6.97
N LEU A 590 -19.28 -27.33 6.00
CA LEU A 590 -18.32 -26.64 5.15
C LEU A 590 -18.33 -25.15 5.52
N VAL A 591 -17.27 -24.71 6.18
CA VAL A 591 -17.14 -23.36 6.73
C VAL A 591 -16.11 -22.56 5.94
N LYS A 592 -16.47 -21.32 5.57
CA LYS A 592 -15.54 -20.34 5.01
C LYS A 592 -15.12 -19.40 6.14
N LEU A 593 -13.91 -19.60 6.65
CA LEU A 593 -13.34 -18.82 7.74
C LEU A 593 -12.71 -17.54 7.20
N ASP A 594 -13.30 -16.42 7.59
CA ASP A 594 -12.82 -15.09 7.28
C ASP A 594 -12.03 -14.51 8.46
N PHE A 595 -11.01 -13.69 8.18
CA PHE A 595 -10.05 -13.20 9.18
C PHE A 595 -10.03 -11.66 9.28
N ASP A 596 -11.02 -11.02 8.67
CA ASP A 596 -11.22 -9.57 8.62
C ASP A 596 -11.62 -8.94 9.95
#